data_AF-A0AAD2EAV5-F1
#
_entry.id   AF-A0AAD2EAV5-F1
#
_cell.length_a   1.000
_cell.length_b   1.000
_cell.length_c   1.000
_cell.angle_alpha   90.00
_cell.angle_beta   90.00
_cell.angle_gamma   90.00
#
_symmetry.space_group_name_H-M   'P 1'
#
loop_
_entity.id
_entity.type
_entity.pdbx_description
1 polymer ?
#
loop_
_entity_poly.entity_id
_entity_poly.type
_entity_poly.pdbx_seq_one_letter_code
_entity_poly.pdbx_strand_id
1 'polypeptide(L)'
;MRQRRQDNIGISNLKSDELVHNSFVEMMFFICLAIFGLKMHFHGGISSLDHVEEELMVHNVSQHVSQQQRKKPHRQRYIPCEVPFIDSVNYLREPMDNNKFAHFYLGYAEREERISQNDTFEAHFGGHQTLEERDKSYHARSQTIHCGFVSGPDGFPGTGFELDEKDKKYMSTCSVAVSSCIFGSSDFLRRPTSKVISEYSKKNVCFVMFVDEQTLVKLSAEGNVPDDKGNIGLWKIVLVRNLPYEDMRKTGKVPKFLSHRLFPSSRYSIWLDSKLRLNADPMLIIEYFLWRTVSEYAISNHYSRHCVWEEVLQNKRLNKYNHTAIDEQFSFYQSDGLIKFDPSDPKILLPSFVPEGSFIIRAHTPMSNLFSCLWFNEVDRFTSRDQLSFAYTYLKLKRLNPDKQFYLHMFKDCERRAVTKLFHHRMDN
;
A
#
# COMPACT_ATOMS: atom_id res chain seq x y z
N MET A 1 81.15 -11.17 31.39
CA MET A 1 79.79 -11.73 31.20
C MET A 1 79.26 -11.30 29.82
N ARG A 2 78.97 -12.30 28.97
CA ARG A 2 78.08 -12.35 27.77
C ARG A 2 77.81 -11.09 26.90
N GLN A 3 78.53 -11.02 25.78
CA GLN A 3 78.09 -11.05 24.36
C GLN A 3 76.67 -10.59 23.93
N ARG A 4 76.59 -9.73 22.90
CA ARG A 4 75.52 -9.74 21.86
C ARG A 4 76.08 -9.38 20.48
N ARG A 5 75.80 -10.26 19.51
CA ARG A 5 75.88 -10.05 18.06
C ARG A 5 74.75 -10.88 17.42
N GLN A 6 74.25 -10.39 16.28
CA GLN A 6 73.47 -11.03 15.19
C GLN A 6 71.92 -10.97 15.17
N ASP A 7 71.44 -10.04 14.31
CA ASP A 7 70.80 -10.23 12.99
C ASP A 7 69.41 -10.88 12.78
N ASN A 8 68.54 -10.07 12.14
CA ASN A 8 67.56 -10.29 11.06
C ASN A 8 66.57 -11.48 11.07
N ILE A 9 65.27 -11.18 10.82
CA ILE A 9 64.44 -11.60 9.66
C ILE A 9 62.96 -11.20 9.89
N GLY A 10 62.30 -10.62 8.88
CA GLY A 10 60.89 -10.90 8.59
C GLY A 10 59.85 -9.78 8.76
N ILE A 11 59.84 -8.77 7.88
CA ILE A 11 58.62 -8.01 7.56
C ILE A 11 58.55 -7.81 6.04
N SER A 12 58.04 -8.83 5.35
CA SER A 12 57.72 -8.75 3.91
C SER A 12 56.63 -9.77 3.57
N ASN A 13 55.41 -9.61 4.11
CA ASN A 13 54.27 -10.46 3.72
C ASN A 13 52.89 -9.82 3.89
N LEU A 14 52.79 -8.49 4.12
CA LEU A 14 51.49 -7.82 4.30
C LEU A 14 51.03 -6.98 3.09
N LYS A 15 51.84 -6.88 2.03
CA LYS A 15 51.46 -6.17 0.78
C LYS A 15 51.13 -7.09 -0.40
N SER A 16 51.39 -8.39 -0.28
CA SER A 16 51.10 -9.37 -1.33
C SER A 16 49.64 -9.83 -1.32
N ASP A 17 49.01 -9.93 -0.14
CA ASP A 17 47.65 -10.49 -0.04
C ASP A 17 46.56 -9.48 -0.47
N GLU A 18 46.79 -8.18 -0.28
CA GLU A 18 45.87 -7.13 -0.72
C GLU A 18 45.89 -6.92 -2.25
N LEU A 19 47.04 -7.17 -2.90
CA LEU A 19 47.16 -7.08 -4.35
C LEU A 19 46.53 -8.29 -5.06
N VAL A 20 46.64 -9.49 -4.46
CA VAL A 20 46.07 -10.72 -5.01
C VAL A 20 44.54 -10.73 -4.89
N HIS A 21 43.98 -10.16 -3.82
CA HIS A 21 42.52 -10.10 -3.64
C HIS A 21 41.84 -9.13 -4.61
N ASN A 22 42.43 -7.96 -4.88
CA ASN A 22 41.89 -7.01 -5.85
C ASN A 22 42.00 -7.52 -7.30
N SER A 23 43.10 -8.21 -7.64
CA SER A 23 43.27 -8.81 -8.97
C SER A 23 42.27 -9.96 -9.23
N PHE A 24 41.84 -10.69 -8.20
CA PHE A 24 40.85 -11.76 -8.33
C PHE A 24 39.42 -11.21 -8.52
N VAL A 25 39.09 -10.11 -7.87
CA VAL A 25 37.77 -9.44 -8.00
C VAL A 25 37.64 -8.79 -9.38
N GLU A 26 38.69 -8.15 -9.90
CA GLU A 26 38.70 -7.62 -11.27
C GLU A 26 38.60 -8.74 -12.31
N MET A 27 39.30 -9.86 -12.13
CA MET A 27 39.23 -11.00 -13.05
C MET A 27 37.83 -11.65 -13.08
N MET A 28 37.14 -11.74 -11.94
CA MET A 28 35.74 -12.19 -11.89
C MET A 28 34.78 -11.21 -12.58
N PHE A 29 35.03 -9.90 -12.48
CA PHE A 29 34.23 -8.88 -13.15
C PHE A 29 34.37 -8.94 -14.68
N PHE A 30 35.58 -9.18 -15.19
CA PHE A 30 35.81 -9.37 -16.63
C PHE A 30 35.24 -10.68 -17.18
N ILE A 31 35.25 -11.76 -16.40
CA ILE A 31 34.63 -13.04 -16.79
C ILE A 31 33.10 -12.90 -16.85
N CYS A 32 32.48 -12.18 -15.91
CA CYS A 32 31.04 -11.89 -15.95
C CYS A 32 30.65 -11.02 -17.16
N LEU A 33 31.46 -10.01 -17.52
CA LEU A 33 31.23 -9.18 -18.70
C LEU A 33 31.42 -9.95 -20.02
N ALA A 34 32.37 -10.89 -20.10
CA ALA A 34 32.54 -11.75 -21.28
C ALA A 34 31.39 -12.75 -21.46
N ILE A 35 30.85 -13.31 -20.36
CA ILE A 35 29.68 -14.20 -20.40
C ILE A 35 28.40 -13.42 -20.78
N PHE A 36 28.25 -12.17 -20.34
CA PHE A 36 27.14 -11.31 -20.76
C PHE A 36 27.30 -10.83 -22.21
N GLY A 37 28.53 -10.53 -22.65
CA GLY A 37 28.84 -10.11 -24.02
C GLY A 37 28.62 -11.22 -25.06
N LEU A 38 28.97 -12.48 -24.75
CA LEU A 38 28.71 -13.61 -25.66
C LEU A 38 27.22 -13.97 -25.77
N LYS A 39 26.40 -13.68 -24.75
CA LYS A 39 24.96 -13.96 -24.77
C LYS A 39 24.15 -12.96 -25.59
N MET A 40 24.76 -11.85 -25.98
CA MET A 40 24.15 -10.79 -26.81
C MET A 40 24.49 -10.91 -28.31
N HIS A 41 25.19 -11.95 -28.76
CA HIS A 41 25.63 -12.09 -30.16
C HIS A 41 25.23 -13.39 -30.88
N PHE A 42 24.41 -14.25 -30.26
CA PHE A 42 23.75 -15.34 -30.97
C PHE A 42 22.32 -15.46 -30.46
N HIS A 43 21.36 -15.00 -31.27
CA HIS A 43 20.03 -15.61 -31.48
C HIS A 43 19.37 -14.90 -32.68
N GLY A 44 19.92 -15.17 -33.86
CA GLY A 44 19.29 -14.93 -35.15
C GLY A 44 19.71 -16.05 -36.10
N GLY A 45 18.77 -16.90 -36.50
CA GLY A 45 19.02 -17.99 -37.47
C GLY A 45 18.06 -19.18 -37.32
N ILE A 46 17.30 -19.43 -38.39
CA ILE A 46 16.23 -20.43 -38.57
C ILE A 46 16.79 -21.81 -39.00
N SER A 47 15.95 -22.85 -38.88
CA SER A 47 16.03 -24.25 -39.36
C SER A 47 16.78 -25.23 -38.45
N SER A 48 16.30 -26.45 -38.14
CA SER A 48 15.37 -27.36 -38.81
C SER A 48 14.66 -28.25 -37.78
N LEU A 49 13.40 -28.65 -38.06
CA LEU A 49 12.62 -29.59 -37.26
C LEU A 49 12.81 -30.99 -37.85
N ASP A 50 13.33 -31.93 -37.07
CA ASP A 50 13.29 -33.36 -37.40
C ASP A 50 12.11 -34.03 -36.70
N HIS A 51 11.32 -34.73 -37.52
CA HIS A 51 10.23 -35.62 -37.17
C HIS A 51 10.74 -36.92 -36.56
N VAL A 52 10.15 -37.35 -35.45
CA VAL A 52 10.08 -38.77 -35.06
C VAL A 52 8.64 -39.07 -34.65
N GLU A 53 7.91 -39.76 -35.53
CA GLU A 53 6.67 -40.47 -35.24
C GLU A 53 7.02 -41.79 -34.54
N GLU A 54 6.30 -42.13 -33.47
CA GLU A 54 6.15 -43.53 -33.06
C GLU A 54 4.72 -43.79 -32.58
N GLU A 55 4.16 -44.86 -33.11
CA GLU A 55 2.76 -45.26 -33.13
C GLU A 55 2.21 -45.61 -31.74
N LEU A 56 0.95 -45.25 -31.47
CA LEU A 56 0.17 -45.94 -30.46
C LEU A 56 -1.19 -46.39 -31.01
N MET A 57 -1.34 -47.71 -30.99
CA MET A 57 -2.43 -48.52 -31.50
C MET A 57 -3.80 -48.12 -30.94
N VAL A 58 -4.76 -47.95 -31.85
CA VAL A 58 -6.18 -47.81 -31.55
C VAL A 58 -6.75 -49.18 -31.15
N HIS A 59 -7.21 -49.30 -29.91
CA HIS A 59 -8.14 -50.36 -29.52
C HIS A 59 -9.49 -49.74 -29.15
N ASN A 60 -10.46 -49.98 -30.04
CA ASN A 60 -11.87 -49.69 -29.83
C ASN A 60 -12.40 -50.53 -28.67
N VAL A 61 -12.70 -49.90 -27.55
CA VAL A 61 -13.64 -50.42 -26.55
C VAL A 61 -14.70 -49.36 -26.31
N SER A 62 -15.86 -49.61 -26.91
CA SER A 62 -17.11 -48.92 -26.61
C SER A 62 -17.49 -49.17 -25.14
N GLN A 63 -17.39 -48.15 -24.30
CA GLN A 63 -18.09 -48.11 -23.02
C GLN A 63 -18.78 -46.75 -22.85
N HIS A 64 -20.11 -46.81 -22.81
CA HIS A 64 -20.98 -45.73 -22.40
C HIS A 64 -20.60 -45.25 -20.99
N VAL A 65 -19.92 -44.10 -20.89
CA VAL A 65 -19.74 -43.38 -19.63
C VAL A 65 -20.80 -42.28 -19.56
N SER A 66 -21.73 -42.43 -18.63
CA SER A 66 -22.74 -41.43 -18.29
C SER A 66 -22.09 -40.07 -18.02
N GLN A 67 -22.66 -39.00 -18.57
CA GLN A 67 -22.30 -37.62 -18.27
C GLN A 67 -22.53 -37.31 -16.77
N GLN A 68 -21.55 -37.60 -15.92
CA GLN A 68 -21.47 -36.98 -14.61
C GLN A 68 -20.92 -35.56 -14.80
N GLN A 69 -21.81 -34.58 -14.68
CA GLN A 69 -21.45 -33.18 -14.55
C GLN A 69 -20.33 -33.02 -13.52
N ARG A 70 -19.14 -32.57 -13.97
CA ARG A 70 -18.08 -32.13 -13.07
C ARG A 70 -18.64 -31.02 -12.19
N LYS A 71 -18.96 -31.34 -10.93
CA LYS A 71 -19.40 -30.37 -9.93
C LYS A 71 -18.33 -29.28 -9.84
N LYS A 72 -18.71 -28.03 -10.16
CA LYS A 72 -17.84 -26.86 -9.98
C LYS A 72 -17.31 -26.87 -8.53
N PRO A 73 -16.01 -26.66 -8.29
CA PRO A 73 -15.47 -26.65 -6.95
C PRO A 73 -16.23 -25.64 -6.09
N HIS A 74 -16.69 -26.07 -4.92
CA HIS A 74 -17.47 -25.25 -4.01
C HIS A 74 -16.62 -24.04 -3.59
N ARG A 75 -16.95 -22.84 -4.12
CA ARG A 75 -16.23 -21.61 -3.77
C ARG A 75 -16.34 -21.41 -2.26
N GLN A 76 -15.21 -21.37 -1.55
CA GLN A 76 -15.19 -21.13 -0.11
C GLN A 76 -15.93 -19.82 0.19
N ARG A 77 -16.98 -19.89 1.01
CA ARG A 77 -17.80 -18.74 1.40
C ARG A 77 -17.24 -18.17 2.69
N TYR A 78 -16.77 -16.93 2.64
CA TYR A 78 -16.34 -16.17 3.82
C TYR A 78 -17.53 -15.38 4.36
N ILE A 79 -17.96 -15.72 5.58
CA ILE A 79 -19.19 -15.21 6.20
C ILE A 79 -18.82 -14.10 7.21
N PRO A 80 -19.64 -13.04 7.36
CA PRO A 80 -19.50 -12.08 8.45
C PRO A 80 -19.55 -12.75 9.83
N CYS A 81 -18.79 -12.21 10.78
CA CYS A 81 -18.95 -12.56 12.20
C CYS A 81 -19.70 -11.45 12.95
N GLU A 82 -20.05 -11.71 14.21
CA GLU A 82 -20.69 -10.70 15.05
C GLU A 82 -19.69 -9.61 15.44
N VAL A 83 -20.14 -8.36 15.37
CA VAL A 83 -19.40 -7.18 15.86
C VAL A 83 -20.30 -6.49 16.88
N PRO A 84 -20.09 -6.74 18.19
CA PRO A 84 -20.98 -6.23 19.24
C PRO A 84 -20.73 -4.75 19.49
N PHE A 85 -21.36 -3.91 18.66
CA PHE A 85 -21.43 -2.48 18.88
C PHE A 85 -22.23 -2.15 20.14
N ILE A 86 -21.95 -0.99 20.74
CA ILE A 86 -22.87 -0.42 21.71
C ILE A 86 -24.17 0.02 21.02
N ASP A 87 -25.25 0.13 21.78
CA ASP A 87 -26.60 0.36 21.26
C ASP A 87 -26.80 1.75 20.63
N SER A 88 -25.98 2.74 21.00
CA SER A 88 -26.17 4.13 20.56
C SER A 88 -24.88 4.93 20.52
N VAL A 89 -24.81 5.86 19.57
CA VAL A 89 -23.72 6.84 19.46
C VAL A 89 -23.86 8.04 20.39
N ASN A 90 -25.05 8.25 20.99
CA ASN A 90 -25.35 9.48 21.74
C ASN A 90 -24.52 9.64 23.03
N TYR A 91 -24.04 8.52 23.58
CA TYR A 91 -23.26 8.49 24.81
C TYR A 91 -21.79 8.14 24.57
N LEU A 92 -21.35 8.20 23.31
CA LEU A 92 -19.95 7.99 22.98
C LEU A 92 -19.11 9.08 23.61
N ARG A 93 -18.26 8.66 24.55
CA ARG A 93 -17.22 9.51 25.09
C ARG A 93 -15.91 9.09 24.48
N GLU A 94 -15.37 9.96 23.66
CA GLU A 94 -14.04 9.76 23.13
C GLU A 94 -13.01 9.64 24.27
N PRO A 95 -12.05 8.70 24.17
CA PRO A 95 -10.95 8.63 25.10
C PRO A 95 -10.16 9.93 25.15
N MET A 96 -9.68 10.30 26.35
CA MET A 96 -8.68 11.37 26.47
C MET A 96 -7.39 10.97 25.76
N ASP A 97 -6.55 11.96 25.42
CA ASP A 97 -5.25 11.74 24.80
C ASP A 97 -4.48 10.65 25.55
N ASN A 98 -4.12 9.60 24.81
CA ASN A 98 -3.53 8.42 25.38
C ASN A 98 -2.02 8.63 25.52
N ASN A 99 -1.55 8.76 26.76
CA ASN A 99 -0.13 8.89 27.10
C ASN A 99 0.75 7.75 26.55
N LYS A 100 0.17 6.62 26.11
CA LYS A 100 0.90 5.53 25.45
C LYS A 100 1.32 5.85 24.01
N PHE A 101 0.63 6.74 23.32
CA PHE A 101 0.91 7.07 21.93
C PHE A 101 2.16 7.96 21.83
N ALA A 102 2.91 7.79 20.74
CA ALA A 102 4.14 8.54 20.54
C ALA A 102 3.83 10.01 20.21
N HIS A 103 4.52 10.93 20.89
CA HIS A 103 4.40 12.37 20.70
C HIS A 103 5.63 12.91 19.98
N PHE A 104 5.43 13.43 18.77
CA PHE A 104 6.43 14.14 17.98
C PHE A 104 5.74 14.98 16.90
N TYR A 105 6.45 15.95 16.32
CA TYR A 105 5.93 16.81 15.26
C TYR A 105 6.26 16.24 13.88
N LEU A 106 5.27 16.07 13.02
CA LEU A 106 5.48 15.64 11.64
C LEU A 106 5.14 16.78 10.69
N GLY A 107 6.17 17.34 10.05
CA GLY A 107 6.04 18.23 8.91
C GLY A 107 6.01 17.44 7.59
N TYR A 108 5.56 18.09 6.52
CA TYR A 108 5.55 17.50 5.20
C TYR A 108 6.27 18.40 4.20
N ALA A 109 7.07 17.81 3.34
CA ALA A 109 7.68 18.55 2.24
C ALA A 109 6.57 19.08 1.32
N GLU A 110 6.57 20.39 1.09
CA GLU A 110 5.61 21.05 0.19
C GLU A 110 6.22 21.36 -1.18
N ARG A 111 7.55 21.48 -1.25
CA ARG A 111 8.27 21.88 -2.46
C ARG A 111 9.64 21.22 -2.54
N GLU A 112 10.05 20.89 -3.76
CA GLU A 112 11.43 20.50 -4.07
C GLU A 112 12.38 21.69 -4.09
N GLU A 113 13.44 21.63 -3.27
CA GLU A 113 14.48 22.66 -3.24
C GLU A 113 15.65 22.34 -4.18
N ARG A 114 15.82 21.07 -4.58
CA ARG A 114 16.98 20.61 -5.36
C ARG A 114 16.63 20.45 -6.82
N ILE A 115 17.18 21.33 -7.65
CA ILE A 115 17.27 21.11 -9.09
C ILE A 115 18.60 20.39 -9.34
N SER A 116 18.54 19.12 -9.77
CA SER A 116 19.70 18.47 -10.38
C SER A 116 20.20 19.35 -11.52
N GLN A 117 21.46 19.79 -11.47
CA GLN A 117 22.00 20.82 -12.37
C GLN A 117 22.07 20.41 -13.86
N ASN A 118 21.63 19.21 -14.26
CA ASN A 118 21.87 18.69 -15.61
C ASN A 118 20.75 17.86 -16.27
N ASP A 119 19.50 17.90 -15.82
CA ASP A 119 18.40 17.22 -16.54
C ASP A 119 17.08 18.00 -16.52
N THR A 120 16.24 17.74 -17.51
CA THR A 120 14.83 18.12 -17.53
C THR A 120 14.16 17.62 -16.24
N PHE A 121 13.89 18.53 -15.31
CA PHE A 121 13.25 18.20 -14.04
C PHE A 121 11.79 17.79 -14.27
N GLU A 122 11.48 16.51 -14.10
CA GLU A 122 10.11 15.98 -14.12
C GLU A 122 9.55 15.99 -12.70
N ALA A 123 8.44 16.71 -12.48
CA ALA A 123 7.88 16.81 -11.14
C ALA A 123 7.10 15.53 -10.77
N HIS A 124 7.51 14.84 -9.70
CA HIS A 124 6.82 13.67 -9.17
C HIS A 124 5.91 14.05 -7.99
N PHE A 125 4.72 13.45 -7.90
CA PHE A 125 3.76 13.71 -6.82
C PHE A 125 4.34 13.51 -5.41
N GLY A 126 5.16 12.49 -5.22
CA GLY A 126 5.86 12.21 -3.96
C GLY A 126 7.13 13.03 -3.73
N GLY A 127 7.59 13.79 -4.73
CA GLY A 127 8.92 14.38 -4.78
C GLY A 127 10.03 13.35 -5.09
N HIS A 128 11.26 13.82 -5.16
CA HIS A 128 12.48 13.05 -5.46
C HIS A 128 13.19 12.61 -4.19
N GLN A 129 12.49 11.85 -3.34
CA GLN A 129 13.09 11.34 -2.11
C GLN A 129 14.28 10.41 -2.42
N THR A 130 15.46 10.73 -1.89
CA THR A 130 16.64 9.85 -1.97
C THR A 130 16.50 8.62 -1.06
N LEU A 131 17.30 7.56 -1.28
CA LEU A 131 17.30 6.40 -0.38
C LEU A 131 17.73 6.76 1.04
N GLU A 132 18.65 7.71 1.20
CA GLU A 132 19.08 8.19 2.52
C GLU A 132 17.95 8.95 3.25
N GLU A 133 17.25 9.86 2.56
CA GLU A 133 16.09 10.56 3.13
C GLU A 133 14.95 9.60 3.45
N ARG A 134 14.75 8.58 2.60
CA ARG A 134 13.82 7.49 2.85
C ARG A 134 14.19 6.76 4.14
N ASP A 135 15.43 6.32 4.31
CA ASP A 135 15.84 5.60 5.52
C ASP A 135 15.72 6.48 6.77
N LYS A 136 16.10 7.76 6.69
CA LYS A 136 15.91 8.73 7.78
C LYS A 136 14.44 8.89 8.16
N SER A 137 13.52 8.86 7.18
CA SER A 137 12.09 9.07 7.42
C SER A 137 11.45 7.98 8.29
N TYR A 138 12.03 6.77 8.37
CA TYR A 138 11.52 5.70 9.21
C TYR A 138 11.71 5.92 10.72
N HIS A 139 12.51 6.90 11.15
CA HIS A 139 12.67 7.22 12.57
C HIS A 139 11.51 8.09 13.06
N ALA A 140 10.76 7.62 14.05
CA ALA A 140 9.65 8.33 14.68
C ALA A 140 10.16 9.44 15.61
N ARG A 141 10.56 10.57 15.02
CA ARG A 141 11.02 11.78 15.71
C ARG A 141 10.42 13.01 15.04
N SER A 142 10.58 14.17 15.65
CA SER A 142 10.16 15.40 15.00
C SER A 142 10.97 15.64 13.72
N GLN A 143 10.30 15.71 12.58
CA GLN A 143 10.94 15.83 11.27
C GLN A 143 9.94 16.28 10.18
N THR A 144 10.48 16.71 9.04
CA THR A 144 9.72 16.93 7.80
C THR A 144 10.01 15.78 6.84
N ILE A 145 8.97 15.17 6.26
CA ILE A 145 9.11 14.04 5.33
C ILE A 145 8.38 14.26 4.01
N HIS A 146 8.84 13.57 2.96
CA HIS A 146 8.08 13.40 1.73
C HIS A 146 6.82 12.58 2.02
N CYS A 147 5.65 13.06 1.60
CA CYS A 147 4.37 12.41 1.85
C CYS A 147 3.30 12.85 0.84
N GLY A 148 3.65 12.81 -0.45
CA GLY A 148 2.81 13.34 -1.54
C GLY A 148 2.67 14.87 -1.51
N PHE A 149 2.04 15.39 -2.57
CA PHE A 149 1.77 16.82 -2.75
C PHE A 149 3.03 17.71 -2.71
N VAL A 150 4.15 17.21 -3.21
CA VAL A 150 5.41 17.97 -3.24
C VAL A 150 5.49 18.73 -4.56
N SER A 151 5.37 20.05 -4.56
CA SER A 151 5.45 20.85 -5.79
C SER A 151 6.88 20.88 -6.36
N GLY A 152 6.99 21.08 -7.67
CA GLY A 152 8.26 21.46 -8.27
C GLY A 152 8.73 22.86 -7.82
N PRO A 153 9.96 23.26 -8.20
CA PRO A 153 10.45 24.63 -8.04
C PRO A 153 9.54 25.65 -8.74
N ASP A 154 9.73 26.94 -8.41
CA ASP A 154 8.94 28.02 -9.03
C ASP A 154 9.01 27.98 -10.56
N GLY A 155 7.84 28.08 -11.21
CA GLY A 155 7.70 28.03 -12.66
C GLY A 155 7.46 26.63 -13.25
N PHE A 156 7.55 25.57 -12.45
CA PHE A 156 7.19 24.21 -12.88
C PHE A 156 5.70 23.93 -12.65
N PRO A 157 5.06 23.09 -13.48
CA PRO A 157 3.67 22.69 -13.27
C PRO A 157 3.49 22.00 -11.92
N GLY A 158 2.29 22.12 -11.35
CA GLY A 158 1.93 21.43 -10.11
C GLY A 158 1.98 19.91 -10.28
N THR A 159 2.12 19.18 -9.17
CA THR A 159 2.27 17.72 -9.20
C THR A 159 0.97 16.93 -9.28
N GLY A 160 -0.13 17.60 -9.66
CA GLY A 160 -1.44 16.99 -9.81
C GLY A 160 -2.22 16.78 -8.51
N PHE A 161 -3.31 16.02 -8.60
CA PHE A 161 -4.34 15.84 -7.56
C PHE A 161 -4.95 17.17 -7.12
N GLU A 162 -5.33 18.00 -8.08
CA GLU A 162 -5.89 19.33 -7.80
C GLU A 162 -7.36 19.23 -7.39
N LEU A 163 -7.69 19.93 -6.31
CA LEU A 163 -9.04 20.01 -5.74
C LEU A 163 -9.52 21.46 -5.75
N ASP A 164 -10.83 21.68 -5.88
CA ASP A 164 -11.42 23.02 -5.74
C ASP A 164 -11.21 23.57 -4.33
N GLU A 165 -10.95 24.88 -4.23
CA GLU A 165 -10.69 25.55 -2.95
C GLU A 165 -11.88 25.46 -1.98
N LYS A 166 -13.13 25.40 -2.47
CA LYS A 166 -14.31 25.21 -1.62
C LYS A 166 -14.33 23.81 -1.03
N ASP A 167 -13.95 22.80 -1.81
CA ASP A 167 -13.86 21.42 -1.34
C ASP A 167 -12.72 21.25 -0.34
N LYS A 168 -11.55 21.84 -0.59
CA LYS A 168 -10.44 21.88 0.39
C LYS A 168 -10.88 22.53 1.70
N LYS A 169 -11.58 23.66 1.63
CA LYS A 169 -12.13 24.35 2.81
C LYS A 169 -13.18 23.52 3.54
N TYR A 170 -14.05 22.81 2.83
CA TYR A 170 -14.99 21.88 3.46
C TYR A 170 -14.23 20.75 4.18
N MET A 171 -13.29 20.11 3.49
CA MET A 171 -12.51 18.98 4.01
C MET A 171 -11.65 19.36 5.22
N SER A 172 -11.15 20.60 5.28
CA SER A 172 -10.39 21.09 6.43
C SER A 172 -11.24 21.33 7.69
N THR A 173 -12.58 21.32 7.59
CA THR A 173 -13.47 21.41 8.75
C THR A 173 -13.85 20.04 9.33
N CYS A 174 -13.54 18.96 8.64
CA CYS A 174 -13.95 17.61 9.02
C CYS A 174 -13.16 17.11 10.23
N SER A 175 -13.83 16.93 11.38
CA SER A 175 -13.23 16.29 12.56
C SER A 175 -13.16 14.76 12.44
N VAL A 176 -14.14 14.17 11.74
CA VAL A 176 -14.18 12.76 11.36
C VAL A 176 -14.52 12.66 9.88
N ALA A 177 -13.77 11.86 9.13
CA ALA A 177 -13.96 11.70 7.70
C ALA A 177 -14.09 10.23 7.29
N VAL A 178 -15.12 9.91 6.52
CA VAL A 178 -15.21 8.68 5.73
C VAL A 178 -14.89 9.04 4.29
N SER A 179 -13.88 8.42 3.70
CA SER A 179 -13.46 8.69 2.33
C SER A 179 -13.43 7.45 1.45
N SER A 180 -13.69 7.66 0.17
CA SER A 180 -13.58 6.67 -0.90
C SER A 180 -13.19 7.37 -2.21
N CYS A 181 -12.81 6.62 -3.25
CA CYS A 181 -12.59 7.20 -4.57
C CYS A 181 -13.04 6.25 -5.68
N ILE A 182 -13.48 6.83 -6.80
CA ILE A 182 -13.68 6.11 -8.05
C ILE A 182 -12.95 6.89 -9.14
N PHE A 183 -11.87 6.32 -9.66
CA PHE A 183 -11.12 6.88 -10.78
C PHE A 183 -11.24 5.99 -12.02
N GLY A 184 -11.29 6.61 -13.19
CA GLY A 184 -11.38 5.91 -14.48
C GLY A 184 -12.65 5.08 -14.64
N SER A 185 -13.73 5.45 -13.94
CA SER A 185 -15.01 4.72 -13.93
C SER A 185 -14.86 3.23 -13.61
N SER A 186 -13.94 2.86 -12.72
CA SER A 186 -13.64 1.45 -12.38
C SER A 186 -14.74 0.75 -11.57
N ASP A 187 -15.58 1.52 -10.87
CA ASP A 187 -16.61 1.02 -9.96
C ASP A 187 -17.94 1.75 -10.11
N PHE A 188 -19.01 1.10 -9.64
CA PHE A 188 -20.30 1.77 -9.44
C PHE A 188 -20.31 2.53 -8.13
N LEU A 189 -21.00 3.67 -8.08
CA LEU A 189 -21.16 4.42 -6.83
C LEU A 189 -21.91 3.57 -5.78
N ARG A 190 -21.23 3.28 -4.66
CA ARG A 190 -21.84 2.60 -3.51
C ARG A 190 -22.17 3.62 -2.43
N ARG A 191 -23.45 3.97 -2.28
CA ARG A 191 -23.94 4.85 -1.21
C ARG A 191 -23.90 4.10 0.14
N PRO A 192 -23.38 4.68 1.24
CA PRO A 192 -23.51 4.13 2.57
C PRO A 192 -24.97 3.78 2.87
N THR A 193 -25.19 2.73 3.65
CA THR A 193 -26.54 2.33 4.04
C THR A 193 -27.12 3.36 5.03
N SER A 194 -27.76 4.41 4.52
CA SER A 194 -28.22 5.57 5.32
C SER A 194 -29.08 5.20 6.54
N LYS A 195 -29.81 4.07 6.49
CA LYS A 195 -30.64 3.57 7.61
C LYS A 195 -29.84 3.11 8.84
N VAL A 196 -28.58 2.71 8.68
CA VAL A 196 -27.71 2.30 9.79
C VAL A 196 -26.75 3.41 10.23
N ILE A 197 -26.80 4.56 9.56
CA ILE A 197 -26.04 5.75 9.95
C ILE A 197 -26.97 6.61 10.81
N SER A 198 -26.56 6.88 12.04
CA SER A 198 -27.30 7.72 12.98
C SER A 198 -27.39 9.17 12.50
N GLU A 199 -28.37 9.91 13.01
CA GLU A 199 -28.48 11.36 12.75
C GLU A 199 -27.27 12.13 13.28
N TYR A 200 -26.69 11.68 14.41
CA TYR A 200 -25.45 12.23 14.93
C TYR A 200 -24.31 12.11 13.90
N SER A 201 -24.10 10.92 13.34
CA SER A 201 -23.03 10.70 12.37
C SER A 201 -23.31 11.39 11.04
N LYS A 202 -24.56 11.47 10.58
CA LYS A 202 -24.93 12.27 9.39
C LYS A 202 -24.60 13.75 9.54
N LYS A 203 -24.64 14.29 10.76
CA LYS A 203 -24.34 15.70 11.05
C LYS A 203 -22.86 15.96 11.31
N ASN A 204 -22.16 15.03 11.93
CA ASN A 204 -20.81 15.25 12.47
C ASN A 204 -19.69 14.54 11.70
N VAL A 205 -20.01 13.62 10.80
CA VAL A 205 -19.04 12.88 9.98
C VAL A 205 -19.11 13.36 8.53
N CYS A 206 -17.99 13.79 7.98
CA CYS A 206 -17.88 14.07 6.56
C CYS A 206 -17.80 12.77 5.76
N PHE A 207 -18.64 12.62 4.74
CA PHE A 207 -18.54 11.53 3.77
C PHE A 207 -18.07 12.10 2.44
N VAL A 208 -16.87 11.74 1.99
CA VAL A 208 -16.25 12.30 0.77
C VAL A 208 -15.94 11.21 -0.25
N MET A 209 -16.37 11.44 -1.49
CA MET A 209 -16.10 10.57 -2.63
C MET A 209 -15.27 11.35 -3.66
N PHE A 210 -14.01 10.96 -3.83
CA PHE A 210 -13.13 11.53 -4.84
C PHE A 210 -13.40 10.90 -6.20
N VAL A 211 -13.59 11.71 -7.25
CA VAL A 211 -13.82 11.24 -8.61
C VAL A 211 -13.03 12.06 -9.61
N ASP A 212 -12.67 11.48 -10.74
CA ASP A 212 -12.18 12.21 -11.92
C ASP A 212 -13.34 12.63 -12.83
N GLU A 213 -13.04 13.49 -13.82
CA GLU A 213 -14.05 14.04 -14.74
C GLU A 213 -14.81 12.94 -15.49
N GLN A 214 -14.10 11.93 -15.99
CA GLN A 214 -14.70 10.80 -16.70
C GLN A 214 -15.71 10.06 -15.81
N THR A 215 -15.33 9.77 -14.57
CA THR A 215 -16.22 9.13 -13.60
C THR A 215 -17.43 10.00 -13.28
N LEU A 216 -17.26 11.31 -13.08
CA LEU A 216 -18.36 12.21 -12.78
C LEU A 216 -19.42 12.23 -13.91
N VAL A 217 -18.96 12.29 -15.17
CA VAL A 217 -19.85 12.19 -16.34
C VAL A 217 -20.56 10.84 -16.36
N LYS A 218 -19.84 9.74 -16.13
CA LYS A 218 -20.42 8.39 -16.13
C LYS A 218 -21.47 8.21 -15.04
N LEU A 219 -21.20 8.72 -13.83
CA LEU A 219 -22.14 8.68 -12.72
C LEU A 219 -23.42 9.47 -13.04
N SER A 220 -23.28 10.65 -13.64
CA SER A 220 -24.41 11.49 -14.04
C SER A 220 -25.28 10.78 -15.09
N ALA A 221 -24.67 10.14 -16.08
CA ALA A 221 -25.37 9.34 -17.09
C ALA A 221 -26.12 8.13 -16.49
N GLU A 222 -25.70 7.64 -15.33
CA GLU A 222 -26.35 6.56 -14.58
C GLU A 222 -27.41 7.07 -13.57
N GLY A 223 -27.76 8.35 -13.63
CA GLY A 223 -28.74 8.98 -12.74
C GLY A 223 -28.18 9.30 -11.34
N ASN A 224 -26.86 9.26 -11.15
CA ASN A 224 -26.19 9.72 -9.94
C ASN A 224 -25.70 11.15 -10.15
N VAL A 225 -26.65 12.09 -10.23
CA VAL A 225 -26.37 13.52 -10.35
C VAL A 225 -26.22 14.12 -8.95
N PRO A 226 -25.14 14.87 -8.65
CA PRO A 226 -25.02 15.61 -7.40
C PRO A 226 -26.16 16.63 -7.22
N ASP A 227 -26.63 16.81 -5.98
CA ASP A 227 -27.58 17.86 -5.63
C ASP A 227 -26.94 19.27 -5.68
N ASP A 228 -27.71 20.32 -5.40
CA ASP A 228 -27.23 21.71 -5.40
C ASP A 228 -26.07 21.97 -4.42
N LYS A 229 -25.88 21.08 -3.44
CA LYS A 229 -24.78 21.13 -2.46
C LYS A 229 -23.59 20.26 -2.89
N GLY A 230 -23.69 19.59 -4.04
CA GLY A 230 -22.68 18.68 -4.59
C GLY A 230 -22.68 17.29 -3.95
N ASN A 231 -23.79 16.84 -3.38
CA ASN A 231 -23.89 15.53 -2.72
C ASN A 231 -24.66 14.50 -3.54
N ILE A 232 -24.29 13.23 -3.42
CA ILE A 232 -25.06 12.07 -3.88
C ILE A 232 -25.35 11.17 -2.68
N GLY A 233 -26.56 11.29 -2.13
CA GLY A 233 -26.88 10.68 -0.84
C GLY A 233 -26.04 11.33 0.26
N LEU A 234 -25.26 10.52 1.01
CA LEU A 234 -24.34 11.06 2.02
C LEU A 234 -23.01 11.56 1.41
N TRP A 235 -22.62 11.09 0.23
CA TRP A 235 -21.32 11.43 -0.34
C TRP A 235 -21.30 12.86 -0.85
N LYS A 236 -20.42 13.70 -0.30
CA LYS A 236 -19.93 14.91 -0.97
C LYS A 236 -19.00 14.49 -2.09
N ILE A 237 -19.36 14.83 -3.33
CA ILE A 237 -18.55 14.53 -4.50
C ILE A 237 -17.47 15.59 -4.64
N VAL A 238 -16.21 15.15 -4.68
CA VAL A 238 -15.05 16.01 -4.85
C VAL A 238 -14.36 15.63 -6.15
N LEU A 239 -14.31 16.58 -7.09
CA LEU A 239 -13.66 16.39 -8.38
C LEU A 239 -12.15 16.57 -8.21
N VAL A 240 -11.39 15.58 -8.68
CA VAL A 240 -9.93 15.61 -8.74
C VAL A 240 -9.51 15.88 -10.18
N ARG A 241 -8.77 16.97 -10.37
CA ARG A 241 -8.17 17.35 -11.66
C ARG A 241 -6.69 16.99 -11.68
N ASN A 242 -6.14 16.86 -12.88
CA ASN A 242 -4.71 16.60 -13.11
C ASN A 242 -4.22 15.38 -12.30
N LEU A 243 -4.74 14.19 -12.60
CA LEU A 243 -4.41 13.00 -11.81
C LEU A 243 -2.89 12.74 -11.80
N PRO A 244 -2.28 12.45 -10.63
CA PRO A 244 -0.83 12.37 -10.48
C PRO A 244 -0.19 11.14 -11.13
N TYR A 245 -0.98 10.14 -11.53
CA TYR A 245 -0.48 8.90 -12.13
C TYR A 245 -1.40 8.42 -13.25
N GLU A 246 -0.80 7.81 -14.27
CA GLU A 246 -1.52 7.07 -15.31
C GLU A 246 -2.23 5.83 -14.75
N ASP A 247 -1.60 5.11 -13.79
CA ASP A 247 -2.24 3.99 -13.10
C ASP A 247 -3.29 4.51 -12.11
N MET A 248 -4.56 4.42 -12.49
CA MET A 248 -5.70 4.80 -11.64
C MET A 248 -5.70 4.09 -10.28
N ARG A 249 -5.12 2.87 -10.18
CA ARG A 249 -4.97 2.18 -8.90
C ARG A 249 -3.97 2.88 -8.00
N LYS A 250 -2.88 3.43 -8.56
CA LYS A 250 -1.88 4.23 -7.83
C LYS A 250 -2.49 5.57 -7.43
N THR A 251 -3.25 6.24 -8.31
CA THR A 251 -4.02 7.45 -7.97
C THR A 251 -5.00 7.22 -6.81
N GLY A 252 -5.69 6.08 -6.78
CA GLY A 252 -6.57 5.70 -5.66
C GLY A 252 -5.85 5.51 -4.31
N LYS A 253 -4.51 5.43 -4.29
CA LYS A 253 -3.72 5.34 -3.05
C LYS A 253 -3.55 6.68 -2.35
N VAL A 254 -3.72 7.79 -3.07
CA VAL A 254 -3.65 9.15 -2.51
C VAL A 254 -4.74 9.33 -1.44
N PRO A 255 -6.05 9.23 -1.74
CA PRO A 255 -7.08 9.38 -0.72
C PRO A 255 -7.12 8.23 0.29
N LYS A 256 -6.54 7.07 -0.05
CA LYS A 256 -6.38 5.92 0.86
C LYS A 256 -5.38 6.20 1.97
N PHE A 257 -4.16 6.60 1.64
CA PHE A 257 -3.08 6.72 2.62
C PHE A 257 -2.94 8.15 3.14
N LEU A 258 -3.15 9.16 2.31
CA LEU A 258 -2.88 10.55 2.65
C LEU A 258 -4.10 11.29 3.20
N SER A 259 -5.00 10.59 3.89
CA SER A 259 -6.21 11.22 4.46
C SER A 259 -5.88 12.30 5.49
N HIS A 260 -4.75 12.18 6.20
CA HIS A 260 -4.28 13.23 7.11
C HIS A 260 -3.80 14.50 6.38
N ARG A 261 -3.33 14.37 5.12
CA ARG A 261 -3.01 15.53 4.26
C ARG A 261 -4.28 16.16 3.69
N LEU A 262 -5.27 15.32 3.35
CA LEU A 262 -6.54 15.76 2.74
C LEU A 262 -7.53 16.36 3.75
N PHE A 263 -7.52 15.87 4.99
CA PHE A 263 -8.41 16.31 6.07
C PHE A 263 -7.57 16.78 7.27
N PRO A 264 -6.92 17.96 7.18
CA PRO A 264 -5.90 18.38 8.15
C PRO A 264 -6.41 18.57 9.58
N SER A 265 -7.70 18.84 9.78
CA SER A 265 -8.31 18.96 11.12
C SER A 265 -8.97 17.68 11.61
N SER A 266 -8.88 16.60 10.82
CA SER A 266 -9.50 15.33 11.17
C SER A 266 -8.71 14.62 12.25
N ARG A 267 -9.42 14.12 13.25
CA ARG A 267 -8.85 13.29 14.31
C ARG A 267 -9.04 11.81 14.00
N TYR A 268 -10.06 11.47 13.22
CA TYR A 268 -10.31 10.10 12.79
C TYR A 268 -10.69 10.03 11.31
N SER A 269 -10.16 9.03 10.60
CA SER A 269 -10.63 8.74 9.24
C SER A 269 -10.91 7.26 9.01
N ILE A 270 -11.88 6.99 8.15
CA ILE A 270 -12.22 5.67 7.63
C ILE A 270 -12.05 5.70 6.13
N TRP A 271 -11.09 4.92 5.62
CA TRP A 271 -10.98 4.63 4.20
C TRP A 271 -11.88 3.45 3.83
N LEU A 272 -12.62 3.62 2.73
CA LEU A 272 -13.49 2.60 2.15
C LEU A 272 -13.20 2.47 0.65
N ASP A 273 -12.76 1.30 0.21
CA ASP A 273 -12.62 0.98 -1.22
C ASP A 273 -13.98 1.09 -1.93
N SER A 274 -14.00 1.61 -3.16
CA SER A 274 -15.20 1.87 -3.95
C SER A 274 -16.08 0.64 -4.19
N LYS A 275 -15.50 -0.55 -4.16
CA LYS A 275 -16.27 -1.81 -4.26
C LYS A 275 -17.09 -2.13 -3.00
N LEU A 276 -16.86 -1.41 -1.90
CA LEU A 276 -17.54 -1.62 -0.63
C LEU A 276 -18.67 -0.61 -0.41
N ARG A 277 -19.75 -1.07 0.21
CA ARG A 277 -20.77 -0.22 0.84
C ARG A 277 -20.56 -0.24 2.34
N LEU A 278 -20.47 0.93 2.97
CA LEU A 278 -20.48 1.04 4.43
C LEU A 278 -21.85 0.63 4.98
N ASN A 279 -21.85 -0.29 5.93
CA ASN A 279 -23.06 -0.91 6.48
C ASN A 279 -23.07 -0.91 8.02
N ALA A 280 -22.36 0.04 8.63
CA ALA A 280 -22.39 0.34 10.06
C ALA A 280 -22.12 1.84 10.28
N ASP A 281 -22.50 2.36 11.44
CA ASP A 281 -22.25 3.76 11.80
C ASP A 281 -20.73 4.02 11.99
N PRO A 282 -20.14 5.06 11.35
CA PRO A 282 -18.72 5.39 11.48
C PRO A 282 -18.24 5.57 12.92
N MET A 283 -19.07 6.14 13.79
CA MET A 283 -18.68 6.39 15.18
C MET A 283 -18.63 5.09 15.99
N LEU A 284 -19.55 4.16 15.74
CA LEU A 284 -19.50 2.81 16.34
C LEU A 284 -18.29 2.01 15.83
N ILE A 285 -17.93 2.18 14.56
CA ILE A 285 -16.71 1.56 13.98
C ILE A 285 -15.46 2.11 14.68
N ILE A 286 -15.33 3.43 14.81
CA ILE A 286 -14.18 4.06 15.48
C ILE A 286 -14.09 3.59 16.93
N GLU A 287 -15.21 3.61 17.66
CA GLU A 287 -15.25 3.15 19.04
C GLU A 287 -14.79 1.70 19.18
N TYR A 288 -15.36 0.80 18.38
CA TYR A 288 -15.06 -0.62 18.47
C TYR A 288 -13.62 -0.96 18.07
N PHE A 289 -13.15 -0.45 16.93
CA PHE A 289 -11.87 -0.89 16.34
C PHE A 289 -10.66 -0.11 16.83
N LEU A 290 -10.84 1.12 17.34
CA LEU A 290 -9.75 1.96 17.86
C LEU A 290 -9.86 2.19 19.37
N TRP A 291 -11.02 2.64 19.87
CA TRP A 291 -11.11 3.06 21.27
C TRP A 291 -11.04 1.88 22.24
N ARG A 292 -11.83 0.82 22.02
CA ARG A 292 -11.79 -0.40 22.86
C ARG A 292 -10.45 -1.11 22.84
N THR A 293 -9.76 -1.05 21.70
CA THR A 293 -8.48 -1.74 21.47
C THR A 293 -7.28 -0.85 21.75
N VAL A 294 -7.50 0.41 22.14
CA VAL A 294 -6.45 1.39 22.45
C VAL A 294 -5.44 1.48 21.28
N SER A 295 -5.96 1.62 20.06
CA SER A 295 -5.20 1.57 18.83
C SER A 295 -5.30 2.86 18.02
N GLU A 296 -4.25 3.17 17.27
CA GLU A 296 -4.16 4.36 16.41
C GLU A 296 -4.50 4.05 14.95
N TYR A 297 -4.42 2.77 14.59
CA TYR A 297 -4.61 2.28 13.24
C TYR A 297 -5.30 0.92 13.30
N ALA A 298 -6.34 0.72 12.51
CA ALA A 298 -7.00 -0.57 12.39
C ALA A 298 -7.19 -0.95 10.92
N ILE A 299 -6.85 -2.20 10.60
CA ILE A 299 -6.94 -2.74 9.24
C ILE A 299 -7.29 -4.23 9.29
N SER A 300 -8.10 -4.68 8.35
CA SER A 300 -8.44 -6.11 8.25
C SER A 300 -7.23 -6.93 7.85
N ASN A 301 -7.07 -8.12 8.41
CA ASN A 301 -6.21 -9.14 7.82
C ASN A 301 -6.81 -9.63 6.48
N HIS A 302 -5.97 -10.18 5.61
CA HIS A 302 -6.46 -10.83 4.40
C HIS A 302 -7.09 -12.18 4.73
N TYR A 303 -8.17 -12.51 4.02
CA TYR A 303 -9.07 -13.64 4.35
C TYR A 303 -8.47 -15.03 4.12
N SER A 304 -7.38 -15.14 3.36
CA SER A 304 -6.80 -16.44 3.00
C SER A 304 -5.28 -16.45 2.82
N ARG A 305 -4.60 -15.32 2.95
CA ARG A 305 -3.16 -15.20 2.66
C ARG A 305 -2.54 -14.43 3.79
N HIS A 306 -1.41 -14.91 4.28
CA HIS A 306 -0.82 -14.32 5.48
C HIS A 306 0.66 -13.97 5.34
N CYS A 307 1.31 -14.45 4.28
CA CYS A 307 2.72 -14.23 4.04
C CYS A 307 2.96 -13.44 2.74
N VAL A 308 3.88 -12.48 2.76
CA VAL A 308 4.24 -11.67 1.57
C VAL A 308 4.76 -12.55 0.44
N TRP A 309 5.47 -13.64 0.73
CA TRP A 309 5.95 -14.61 -0.27
C TRP A 309 4.78 -15.19 -1.09
N GLU A 310 3.68 -15.55 -0.42
CA GLU A 310 2.48 -16.06 -1.08
C GLU A 310 1.80 -14.97 -1.91
N GLU A 311 1.75 -13.74 -1.38
CA GLU A 311 1.16 -12.59 -2.06
C GLU A 311 1.94 -12.22 -3.33
N VAL A 312 3.28 -12.27 -3.31
CA VAL A 312 4.14 -12.08 -4.49
C VAL A 312 3.79 -13.08 -5.58
N LEU A 313 3.77 -14.38 -5.25
CA LEU A 313 3.43 -15.44 -6.19
C LEU A 313 1.99 -15.27 -6.72
N GLN A 314 1.06 -14.87 -5.87
CA GLN A 314 -0.34 -14.67 -6.25
C GLN A 314 -0.51 -13.46 -7.20
N ASN A 315 0.21 -12.36 -6.97
CA ASN A 315 0.18 -11.20 -7.87
C ASN A 315 0.72 -11.55 -9.25
N LYS A 316 1.82 -12.31 -9.33
CA LYS A 316 2.37 -12.81 -10.60
C LYS A 316 1.41 -13.78 -11.29
N ARG A 317 0.88 -14.76 -10.55
CA ARG A 317 -0.10 -15.73 -11.09
C ARG A 317 -1.34 -15.08 -11.68
N LEU A 318 -1.83 -14.00 -11.05
CA LEU A 318 -3.00 -13.26 -11.51
C LEU A 318 -2.66 -12.11 -12.48
N ASN A 319 -1.40 -12.01 -12.92
CA ASN A 319 -0.87 -10.95 -13.78
C ASN A 319 -1.30 -9.55 -13.32
N LYS A 320 -1.17 -9.29 -12.02
CA LYS A 320 -1.68 -8.06 -11.39
C LYS A 320 -0.72 -6.89 -11.58
N TYR A 321 0.56 -7.13 -11.80
CA TYR A 321 1.55 -6.08 -12.07
C TYR A 321 2.70 -6.70 -12.86
N ASN A 322 3.57 -5.86 -13.42
CA ASN A 322 4.79 -6.33 -14.08
C ASN A 322 5.60 -7.23 -13.14
N HIS A 323 5.94 -8.43 -13.61
CA HIS A 323 6.62 -9.45 -12.80
C HIS A 323 8.02 -9.02 -12.36
N THR A 324 8.79 -8.38 -13.24
CA THR A 324 10.14 -7.89 -12.95
C THR A 324 10.09 -6.82 -11.86
N ALA A 325 9.16 -5.87 -11.95
CA ALA A 325 8.99 -4.84 -10.91
C ALA A 325 8.57 -5.42 -9.55
N ILE A 326 7.75 -6.49 -9.54
CA ILE A 326 7.43 -7.23 -8.31
C ILE A 326 8.69 -7.89 -7.73
N ASP A 327 9.49 -8.55 -8.57
CA ASP A 327 10.70 -9.26 -8.14
C ASP A 327 11.77 -8.29 -7.60
N GLU A 328 11.93 -7.12 -8.23
CA GLU A 328 12.82 -6.04 -7.79
C GLU A 328 12.39 -5.47 -6.43
N GLN A 329 11.11 -5.08 -6.29
CA GLN A 329 10.56 -4.60 -5.02
C GLN A 329 10.76 -5.63 -3.90
N PHE A 330 10.47 -6.89 -4.19
CA PHE A 330 10.55 -7.95 -3.20
C PHE A 330 11.99 -8.24 -2.79
N SER A 331 12.91 -8.30 -3.75
CA SER A 331 14.35 -8.49 -3.50
C SER A 331 14.92 -7.34 -2.67
N PHE A 332 14.51 -6.10 -2.95
CA PHE A 332 14.88 -4.92 -2.17
C PHE A 332 14.38 -5.02 -0.72
N TYR A 333 13.14 -5.47 -0.50
CA TYR A 333 12.63 -5.66 0.86
C TYR A 333 13.34 -6.78 1.61
N GLN A 334 13.67 -7.89 0.92
CA GLN A 334 14.41 -8.99 1.52
C GLN A 334 15.82 -8.56 1.94
N SER A 335 16.53 -7.81 1.10
CA SER A 335 17.88 -7.32 1.43
C SER A 335 17.88 -6.31 2.59
N ASP A 336 16.78 -5.57 2.78
CA ASP A 336 16.59 -4.64 3.90
C ASP A 336 15.86 -5.27 5.11
N GLY A 337 15.80 -6.61 5.15
CA GLY A 337 15.41 -7.38 6.33
C GLY A 337 13.91 -7.61 6.51
N LEU A 338 13.14 -7.66 5.42
CA LEU A 338 11.81 -8.29 5.42
C LEU A 338 11.95 -9.77 5.78
N ILE A 339 11.26 -10.20 6.83
CA ILE A 339 11.24 -11.59 7.28
C ILE A 339 9.97 -12.30 6.81
N LYS A 340 10.05 -13.64 6.70
CA LYS A 340 8.90 -14.48 6.39
C LYS A 340 7.95 -14.54 7.58
N PHE A 341 6.64 -14.56 7.32
CA PHE A 341 5.63 -14.72 8.36
C PHE A 341 5.72 -16.13 8.96
N ASP A 342 5.82 -16.21 10.29
CA ASP A 342 5.74 -17.46 11.07
C ASP A 342 4.66 -17.32 12.15
N PRO A 343 3.53 -18.04 12.05
CA PRO A 343 2.47 -17.96 13.05
C PRO A 343 2.89 -18.50 14.43
N SER A 344 4.01 -19.21 14.52
CA SER A 344 4.52 -19.80 15.77
C SER A 344 5.50 -18.88 16.51
N ASP A 345 5.98 -17.82 15.86
CA ASP A 345 6.96 -16.90 16.48
C ASP A 345 6.24 -15.90 17.41
N PRO A 346 6.47 -15.96 18.74
CA PRO A 346 5.83 -15.05 19.68
C PRO A 346 6.27 -13.58 19.50
N LYS A 347 7.34 -13.30 18.76
CA LYS A 347 7.79 -11.93 18.45
C LYS A 347 6.94 -11.28 17.36
N ILE A 348 6.21 -12.07 16.57
CA ILE A 348 5.32 -11.59 15.52
C ILE A 348 3.99 -11.19 16.18
N LEU A 349 3.82 -9.87 16.37
CA LEU A 349 2.64 -9.30 17.03
C LEU A 349 1.42 -9.21 16.11
N LEU A 350 1.62 -9.25 14.79
CA LEU A 350 0.50 -9.21 13.85
C LEU A 350 0.04 -10.62 13.51
N PRO A 351 -1.28 -10.87 13.45
CA PRO A 351 -1.80 -12.17 13.03
C PRO A 351 -1.53 -12.47 11.55
N SER A 352 -1.03 -11.51 10.78
CA SER A 352 -0.73 -11.64 9.36
C SER A 352 0.20 -10.54 8.87
N PHE A 353 1.00 -10.82 7.84
CA PHE A 353 1.78 -9.83 7.08
C PHE A 353 1.06 -9.36 5.80
N VAL A 354 -0.16 -9.83 5.53
CA VAL A 354 -0.92 -9.43 4.34
C VAL A 354 -2.27 -8.86 4.80
N PRO A 355 -2.50 -7.55 4.64
CA PRO A 355 -3.77 -6.94 5.01
C PRO A 355 -4.80 -7.08 3.87
N GLU A 356 -6.08 -6.99 4.22
CA GLU A 356 -7.15 -6.62 3.28
C GLU A 356 -7.35 -5.11 3.36
N GLY A 357 -6.61 -4.37 2.55
CA GLY A 357 -6.58 -2.91 2.58
C GLY A 357 -7.80 -2.21 1.98
N SER A 358 -8.93 -2.89 1.80
CA SER A 358 -10.17 -2.27 1.32
C SER A 358 -10.93 -1.47 2.39
N PHE A 359 -10.56 -1.62 3.66
CA PHE A 359 -11.17 -0.89 4.77
C PHE A 359 -10.10 -0.60 5.84
N ILE A 360 -9.89 0.68 6.15
CA ILE A 360 -8.88 1.15 7.11
C ILE A 360 -9.50 2.20 8.02
N ILE A 361 -9.25 2.13 9.31
CA ILE A 361 -9.71 3.09 10.31
C ILE A 361 -8.47 3.67 11.01
N ARG A 362 -8.41 4.99 11.18
CA ARG A 362 -7.24 5.68 11.74
C ARG A 362 -7.66 6.71 12.77
N ALA A 363 -6.92 6.76 13.87
CA ALA A 363 -6.72 7.98 14.63
C ALA A 363 -5.53 8.73 14.00
N HIS A 364 -5.65 10.04 13.82
CA HIS A 364 -4.62 10.87 13.21
C HIS A 364 -3.58 11.32 14.23
N THR A 365 -2.83 10.35 14.74
CA THR A 365 -1.67 10.58 15.62
C THR A 365 -0.38 10.74 14.81
N PRO A 366 0.72 11.27 15.39
CA PRO A 366 2.00 11.36 14.71
C PRO A 366 2.49 10.01 14.15
N MET A 367 2.36 8.92 14.92
CA MET A 367 2.78 7.58 14.49
C MET A 367 1.91 7.01 13.36
N SER A 368 0.59 7.15 13.45
CA SER A 368 -0.35 6.71 12.41
C SER A 368 -0.17 7.46 11.09
N ASN A 369 0.07 8.78 11.17
CA ASN A 369 0.33 9.62 10.00
C ASN A 369 1.69 9.30 9.39
N LEU A 370 2.73 9.11 10.21
CA LEU A 370 4.05 8.66 9.75
C LEU A 370 3.96 7.33 9.00
N PHE A 371 3.32 6.31 9.60
CA PHE A 371 3.13 5.02 8.95
C PHE A 371 2.38 5.15 7.62
N SER A 372 1.35 5.98 7.57
CA SER A 372 0.59 6.23 6.34
C SER A 372 1.44 6.87 5.24
N CYS A 373 2.31 7.83 5.57
CA CYS A 373 3.25 8.43 4.62
C CYS A 373 4.27 7.41 4.12
N LEU A 374 4.90 6.67 5.03
CA LEU A 374 5.88 5.64 4.68
C LEU A 374 5.26 4.60 3.75
N TRP A 375 4.06 4.12 4.06
CA TRP A 375 3.39 3.11 3.22
C TRP A 375 2.99 3.67 1.85
N PHE A 376 2.54 4.93 1.79
CA PHE A 376 2.32 5.62 0.52
C PHE A 376 3.61 5.72 -0.30
N ASN A 377 4.72 6.16 0.30
CA ASN A 377 5.99 6.34 -0.39
C ASN A 377 6.55 5.02 -0.96
N GLU A 378 6.35 3.90 -0.25
CA GLU A 378 6.70 2.57 -0.77
C GLU A 378 5.87 2.19 -2.00
N VAL A 379 4.59 2.53 -2.00
CA VAL A 379 3.68 2.28 -3.14
C VAL A 379 3.96 3.22 -4.31
N ASP A 380 4.33 4.46 -4.01
CA ASP A 380 4.72 5.46 -5.00
C ASP A 380 6.00 5.05 -5.73
N ARG A 381 7.04 4.69 -4.96
CA ARG A 381 8.37 4.27 -5.48
C ARG A 381 8.34 2.96 -6.26
N PHE A 382 7.62 1.97 -5.75
CA PHE A 382 7.61 0.63 -6.33
C PHE A 382 6.29 0.38 -7.08
N THR A 383 5.53 -0.62 -6.64
CA THR A 383 4.32 -1.08 -7.33
C THR A 383 3.05 -0.56 -6.65
N SER A 384 1.95 -0.45 -7.41
CA SER A 384 0.64 -0.08 -6.86
C SER A 384 -0.01 -1.16 -5.97
N ARG A 385 0.70 -2.27 -5.71
CA ARG A 385 0.26 -3.43 -4.90
C ARG A 385 0.66 -3.25 -3.44
N ASP A 386 -0.12 -2.44 -2.74
CA ASP A 386 0.08 -2.09 -1.32
C ASP A 386 0.21 -3.28 -0.35
N GLN A 387 -0.36 -4.44 -0.66
CA GLN A 387 -0.20 -5.67 0.13
C GLN A 387 1.27 -6.15 0.18
N LEU A 388 2.08 -5.84 -0.85
CA LEU A 388 3.49 -6.20 -0.90
C LEU A 388 4.36 -5.32 0.00
N SER A 389 4.00 -4.05 0.18
CA SER A 389 4.77 -3.09 0.98
C SER A 389 4.34 -3.04 2.45
N PHE A 390 3.11 -3.42 2.80
CA PHE A 390 2.57 -3.27 4.16
C PHE A 390 3.49 -3.84 5.26
N ALA A 391 3.84 -5.13 5.15
CA ALA A 391 4.61 -5.79 6.20
C ALA A 391 6.02 -5.24 6.29
N TYR A 392 6.66 -4.97 5.14
CA TYR A 392 7.97 -4.33 5.11
C TYR A 392 7.93 -2.98 5.82
N THR A 393 6.98 -2.10 5.49
CA THR A 393 6.85 -0.79 6.11
C THR A 393 6.61 -0.89 7.62
N TYR A 394 5.69 -1.75 8.04
CA TYR A 394 5.37 -1.95 9.47
C TYR A 394 6.58 -2.50 10.25
N LEU A 395 7.23 -3.54 9.74
CA LEU A 395 8.35 -4.19 10.41
C LEU A 395 9.57 -3.27 10.49
N LYS A 396 9.88 -2.53 9.43
CA LYS A 396 10.98 -1.56 9.45
C LYS A 396 10.70 -0.41 10.41
N LEU A 397 9.49 0.15 10.41
CA LEU A 397 9.08 1.18 11.37
C LEU A 397 9.22 0.69 12.81
N LYS A 398 8.74 -0.51 13.11
CA LYS A 398 8.87 -1.12 14.45
C LYS A 398 10.34 -1.35 14.83
N ARG A 399 11.13 -1.95 13.94
CA ARG A 399 12.55 -2.28 14.17
C ARG A 399 13.38 -1.04 14.49
N LEU A 400 13.12 0.07 13.81
CA LEU A 400 13.89 1.32 13.97
C LEU A 400 13.39 2.20 15.13
N ASN A 401 12.30 1.82 15.81
CA ASN A 401 11.68 2.59 16.88
C ASN A 401 11.28 1.71 18.08
N PRO A 402 12.22 1.01 18.74
CA PRO A 402 11.89 0.10 19.84
C PRO A 402 11.19 0.78 21.03
N ASP A 403 11.48 2.06 21.27
CA ASP A 403 10.93 2.83 22.40
C ASP A 403 9.60 3.55 22.07
N LYS A 404 9.16 3.52 20.81
CA LYS A 404 7.93 4.18 20.35
C LYS A 404 7.06 3.17 19.63
N GLN A 405 6.20 2.53 20.41
CA GLN A 405 5.29 1.52 19.89
C GLN A 405 4.23 2.15 18.96
N PHE A 406 4.01 1.52 17.81
CA PHE A 406 2.88 1.81 16.94
C PHE A 406 1.73 0.84 17.28
N TYR A 407 0.59 1.38 17.72
CA TYR A 407 -0.56 0.58 18.14
C TYR A 407 -1.46 0.29 16.93
N LEU A 408 -1.13 -0.76 16.18
CA LEU A 408 -1.91 -1.24 15.05
C LEU A 408 -2.78 -2.44 15.45
N HIS A 409 -4.09 -2.31 15.27
CA HIS A 409 -5.07 -3.38 15.44
C HIS A 409 -5.38 -4.05 14.09
N MET A 410 -4.85 -5.25 13.89
CA MET A 410 -5.20 -6.06 12.72
C MET A 410 -6.38 -6.99 13.04
N PHE A 411 -7.58 -6.58 12.67
CA PHE A 411 -8.82 -7.30 12.96
C PHE A 411 -9.15 -8.36 11.89
N LYS A 412 -10.14 -9.21 12.15
CA LYS A 412 -10.49 -10.33 11.25
C LYS A 412 -11.30 -9.85 10.05
N ASP A 413 -11.08 -10.45 8.88
CA ASP A 413 -11.88 -10.16 7.68
C ASP A 413 -13.40 -10.39 7.87
N CYS A 414 -13.80 -11.30 8.75
CA CYS A 414 -15.22 -11.49 9.06
C CYS A 414 -15.85 -10.25 9.71
N GLU A 415 -15.11 -9.47 10.48
CA GLU A 415 -15.58 -8.23 11.11
C GLU A 415 -15.71 -7.13 10.05
N ARG A 416 -14.75 -7.04 9.12
CA ARG A 416 -14.85 -6.17 7.93
C ARG A 416 -16.12 -6.45 7.13
N ARG A 417 -16.47 -7.73 6.93
CA ARG A 417 -17.68 -8.16 6.21
C ARG A 417 -18.97 -7.91 6.98
N ALA A 418 -18.90 -7.74 8.30
CA ALA A 418 -20.06 -7.38 9.11
C ALA A 418 -20.40 -5.89 8.94
N VAL A 419 -19.37 -5.04 8.86
CA VAL A 419 -19.52 -3.58 8.80
C VAL A 419 -19.51 -3.02 7.37
N THR A 420 -19.18 -3.84 6.37
CA THR A 420 -19.20 -3.47 4.95
C THR A 420 -19.83 -4.56 4.09
N LYS A 421 -20.44 -4.16 2.96
CA LYS A 421 -20.94 -5.08 1.94
C LYS A 421 -20.07 -4.99 0.68
N LEU A 422 -19.49 -6.11 0.27
CA LEU A 422 -18.66 -6.23 -0.93
C LEU A 422 -19.51 -6.35 -2.19
N PHE A 423 -19.15 -5.59 -3.22
CA PHE A 423 -19.68 -5.68 -4.57
C PHE A 423 -18.58 -6.00 -5.58
N HIS A 424 -18.98 -6.41 -6.78
CA HIS A 424 -18.06 -6.56 -7.90
C HIS A 424 -17.79 -5.20 -8.57
N HIS A 425 -16.57 -5.09 -9.11
CA HIS A 425 -16.19 -4.02 -10.03
C HIS A 425 -17.05 -4.06 -11.29
N ARG A 426 -17.00 -2.97 -12.06
CA ARG A 426 -17.53 -3.01 -13.43
C ARG A 426 -16.76 -4.08 -14.22
N MET A 427 -17.45 -4.71 -15.16
CA MET A 427 -16.76 -5.51 -16.16
C MET A 427 -16.12 -4.53 -17.14
N ASP A 428 -14.86 -4.76 -17.49
CA ASP A 428 -14.23 -4.07 -18.60
C ASP A 428 -15.03 -4.46 -19.86
N ASN A 429 -15.63 -3.48 -20.53
CA ASN A 429 -16.37 -3.68 -21.78
C ASN A 429 -15.41 -3.81 -22.96
#